data_AF-A0A4R2TN02-F1
#
_entry.id   AF-A0A4R2TN02-F1
#
_cell.length_a   1.000
_cell.length_b   1.000
_cell.length_c   1.000
_cell.angle_alpha   90.00
_cell.angle_beta   90.00
_cell.angle_gamma   90.00
#
_symmetry.space_group_name_H-M   'P 1'
#
loop_
_entity.id
_entity.type
_entity.pdbx_description
1 polymer ?
#
loop_
_entity_poly.entity_id
_entity_poly.type
_entity_poly.pdbx_seq_one_letter_code
_entity_poly.pdbx_strand_id
1 'polypeptide(L)'
;MPRPSTPDQFTRRQAAQNAAFLAALRRTGNAREAARALGYNRSTFTKRRAAHPAFAAKWDAALAFASAALNLPSRLREGSGEGSAPNTAALNKTPTTTRTANGRLQLRRPPANRLDHAAEQAFLTALSATANIRLSAAAAGFSHSAFYARRKASPAFAREMRLALEAGYEQVESALLAGSLPGAHDHDEWRHNDPPPIPPMTANQALQLLHLHAKTVHLQEEPPHIKRRRGESSEAHSYRLSAMYEARQARDREAFDLAEAARNERGEPTLTNPYPIPNPIRLPALDQVTGWSKADPTKVPYDSSVALFGGWRLKDWKGA
;
A
#
# COMPACT_ATOMS: atom_id res chain seq x y z
N MET A 1 -66.55 35.93 25.80
CA MET A 1 -65.68 36.39 24.70
C MET A 1 -64.62 35.33 24.42
N PRO A 2 -64.70 34.57 23.32
CA PRO A 2 -63.64 33.64 22.94
C PRO A 2 -62.44 34.46 22.42
N ARG A 3 -61.23 34.17 22.92
CA ARG A 3 -60.00 34.81 22.43
C ARG A 3 -59.75 34.36 20.98
N PRO A 4 -59.37 35.25 20.05
CA PRO A 4 -58.98 34.85 18.71
C PRO A 4 -57.74 33.95 18.82
N SER A 5 -57.86 32.68 18.44
CA SER A 5 -56.71 31.78 18.41
C SER A 5 -55.79 32.24 17.29
N THR A 6 -54.71 32.93 17.64
CA THR A 6 -53.64 33.22 16.68
C THR A 6 -53.05 31.87 16.26
N PRO A 7 -53.16 31.45 15.00
CA PRO A 7 -52.69 30.13 14.55
C PRO A 7 -51.16 30.00 14.58
N ASP A 8 -50.44 30.97 15.13
CA ASP A 8 -48.99 31.08 14.96
C ASP A 8 -48.17 30.88 16.24
N GLN A 9 -48.82 30.61 17.38
CA GLN A 9 -48.11 30.43 18.65
C GLN A 9 -48.18 28.98 19.15
N PHE A 10 -47.00 28.36 19.27
CA PHE A 10 -46.86 27.06 19.93
C PHE A 10 -47.02 27.19 21.44
N THR A 11 -47.61 26.17 22.07
CA THR A 11 -47.54 26.03 23.53
C THR A 11 -46.07 25.92 23.98
N ARG A 12 -45.76 26.32 25.22
CA ARG A 12 -44.40 26.26 25.78
C ARG A 12 -43.73 24.88 25.60
N ARG A 13 -44.50 23.80 25.78
CA ARG A 13 -44.04 22.42 25.57
C ARG A 13 -43.73 22.13 24.10
N GLN A 14 -44.60 22.56 23.19
CA GLN A 14 -44.38 22.40 21.74
C GLN A 14 -43.19 23.23 21.25
N ALA A 15 -42.99 24.43 21.79
CA ALA A 15 -41.84 25.27 21.49
C ALA A 15 -40.52 24.60 21.90
N ALA A 16 -40.47 24.01 23.10
CA ALA A 16 -39.30 23.25 23.56
C ALA A 16 -39.03 22.01 22.69
N GLN A 17 -40.08 21.26 22.32
CA GLN A 17 -39.97 20.13 21.38
C GLN A 17 -39.44 20.56 20.01
N ASN A 18 -39.95 21.67 19.49
CA ASN A 18 -39.52 22.22 18.20
C ASN A 18 -38.06 22.68 18.26
N ALA A 19 -37.63 23.30 19.36
CA ALA A 19 -36.23 23.69 19.56
C ALA A 19 -35.29 22.48 19.60
N ALA A 20 -35.64 21.43 20.37
CA ALA A 20 -34.87 20.18 20.42
C ALA A 20 -34.79 19.49 19.05
N PHE A 21 -35.90 19.49 18.31
CA PHE A 21 -35.95 18.95 16.94
C PHE A 21 -35.06 19.73 15.97
N LEU A 22 -35.12 21.06 15.99
CA LEU A 22 -34.30 21.91 15.12
C LEU A 22 -32.80 21.77 15.47
N ALA A 23 -32.45 21.62 16.74
CA ALA A 23 -31.08 21.35 17.17
C ALA A 23 -30.57 19.99 16.66
N ALA A 24 -31.40 18.95 16.75
CA ALA A 24 -31.07 17.64 16.20
C ALA A 24 -30.96 17.67 14.66
N LEU A 25 -31.88 18.38 13.99
CA LEU A 25 -31.90 18.54 12.54
C LEU A 25 -30.67 19.30 12.03
N ARG A 26 -30.23 20.33 12.75
CA ARG A 26 -29.01 21.09 12.42
C ARG A 26 -27.76 20.21 12.49
N ARG A 27 -27.74 19.21 13.37
CA ARG A 27 -26.63 18.28 13.53
C ARG A 27 -26.60 17.18 12.46
N THR A 28 -27.77 16.63 12.13
CA THR A 28 -27.86 15.42 11.28
C THR A 28 -28.23 15.72 9.83
N GLY A 29 -28.90 16.84 9.56
CA GLY A 29 -29.51 17.17 8.27
C GLY A 29 -30.69 16.26 7.88
N ASN A 30 -31.03 15.27 8.71
CA ASN A 30 -32.03 14.25 8.40
C ASN A 30 -33.23 14.35 9.36
N ALA A 31 -34.36 14.81 8.83
CA ALA A 31 -35.59 15.01 9.61
C ALA A 31 -36.17 13.73 10.22
N ARG A 32 -36.01 12.57 9.55
CA ARG A 32 -36.52 11.29 10.08
C ARG A 32 -35.69 10.82 11.27
N GLU A 33 -34.37 11.00 11.18
CA GLU A 33 -33.42 10.68 12.24
C GLU A 33 -33.56 11.64 13.43
N ALA A 34 -33.68 12.95 13.18
CA ALA A 34 -33.91 13.95 14.20
C ALA A 34 -35.21 13.70 14.99
N ALA A 35 -36.29 13.30 14.32
CA ALA A 35 -37.54 12.94 14.98
C ALA A 35 -37.42 11.63 15.79
N ARG A 36 -36.77 10.61 15.22
CA ARG A 36 -36.52 9.32 15.89
C ARG A 36 -35.67 9.48 17.15
N ALA A 37 -34.63 10.32 17.12
CA ALA A 37 -33.77 10.59 18.27
C ALA A 37 -34.54 11.20 19.45
N LEU A 38 -35.65 11.87 19.18
CA LEU A 38 -36.53 12.47 20.19
C LEU A 38 -37.74 11.58 20.53
N GLY A 39 -37.84 10.38 19.95
CA GLY A 39 -38.98 9.47 20.17
C GLY A 39 -40.28 9.89 19.50
N TYR A 40 -40.23 10.81 18.52
CA TYR A 40 -41.42 11.33 17.84
C TYR A 40 -41.52 10.86 16.39
N ASN A 41 -42.74 10.76 15.88
CA ASN A 41 -42.97 10.52 14.46
C ASN A 41 -42.70 11.80 13.65
N ARG A 42 -41.90 11.70 12.56
CA ARG A 42 -41.60 12.81 11.64
C ARG A 42 -42.86 13.58 11.21
N SER A 43 -43.99 12.88 11.05
CA SER A 43 -45.26 13.48 10.61
C SER A 43 -45.74 14.63 11.50
N THR A 44 -45.41 14.60 12.80
CA THR A 44 -45.77 15.67 13.74
C THR A 44 -45.08 16.99 13.39
N PHE A 45 -43.78 16.95 13.11
CA PHE A 45 -43.02 18.15 12.76
C PHE A 45 -43.29 18.63 11.33
N THR A 46 -43.62 17.73 10.39
CA THR A 46 -44.03 18.16 9.04
C THR A 46 -45.38 18.86 9.02
N LYS A 47 -46.35 18.42 9.86
CA LYS A 47 -47.62 19.14 10.02
C LYS A 47 -47.41 20.53 10.62
N ARG A 48 -46.53 20.65 11.63
CA ARG A 48 -46.15 21.96 12.21
C ARG A 48 -45.45 22.87 11.20
N ARG A 49 -44.62 22.30 10.30
CA ARG A 49 -44.00 23.06 9.20
C ARG A 49 -45.03 23.63 8.23
N ALA A 50 -46.07 22.87 7.91
CA ALA A 50 -47.13 23.32 7.01
C ALA A 50 -48.01 24.42 7.65
N ALA A 51 -48.28 24.32 8.95
CA ALA A 51 -49.16 25.25 9.66
C ALA A 51 -48.48 26.56 10.11
N HIS A 52 -47.17 26.54 10.38
CA HIS A 52 -46.46 27.68 10.99
C HIS A 52 -45.28 28.16 10.14
N PRO A 53 -45.37 29.32 9.47
CA PRO A 53 -44.33 29.82 8.58
C PRO A 53 -43.02 30.13 9.32
N ALA A 54 -43.08 30.65 10.55
CA ALA A 54 -41.89 30.92 11.35
C ALA A 54 -41.09 29.65 11.70
N PHE A 55 -41.77 28.52 11.89
CA PHE A 55 -41.11 27.23 12.11
C PHE A 55 -40.52 26.67 10.81
N ALA A 56 -41.20 26.86 9.68
CA ALA A 56 -40.67 26.50 8.37
C ALA A 56 -39.35 27.23 8.06
N ALA A 57 -39.29 28.54 8.29
CA ALA A 57 -38.06 29.32 8.09
C ALA A 57 -36.90 28.80 8.97
N LYS A 58 -37.16 28.50 10.25
CA LYS A 58 -36.14 27.92 11.15
C LYS A 58 -35.71 26.51 10.73
N TRP A 59 -36.62 25.72 10.17
CA TRP A 59 -36.32 24.41 9.62
C TRP A 59 -35.39 24.51 8.42
N ASP A 60 -35.70 25.40 7.49
CA ASP A 60 -34.90 25.60 6.28
C ASP A 60 -33.52 26.16 6.62
N ALA A 61 -33.44 27.09 7.59
CA ALA A 61 -32.16 27.52 8.16
C ALA A 61 -31.38 26.35 8.77
N ALA A 62 -32.01 25.48 9.57
CA ALA A 62 -31.35 24.32 10.15
C ALA A 62 -30.82 23.34 9.10
N LEU A 63 -31.56 23.12 8.00
CA LEU A 63 -31.10 22.33 6.85
C LEU A 63 -29.93 23.01 6.12
N ALA A 64 -29.97 24.33 5.95
CA ALA A 64 -28.88 25.09 5.35
C ALA A 64 -27.60 24.94 6.19
N PHE A 65 -27.68 25.11 7.52
CA PHE A 65 -26.54 24.90 8.42
C PHE A 65 -26.02 23.46 8.40
N ALA A 66 -26.92 22.46 8.42
CA ALA A 66 -26.50 21.06 8.32
C ALA A 66 -25.82 20.77 6.98
N SER A 67 -26.32 21.33 5.88
CA SER A 67 -25.71 21.14 4.56
C SER A 67 -24.35 21.82 4.45
N ALA A 68 -24.18 23.02 5.00
CA ALA A 68 -22.88 23.67 5.13
C ALA A 68 -21.91 22.81 5.95
N ALA A 69 -22.34 22.30 7.11
CA ALA A 69 -21.51 21.46 7.97
C ALA A 69 -21.07 20.14 7.32
N LEU A 70 -21.94 19.54 6.50
CA LEU A 70 -21.64 18.30 5.76
C LEU A 70 -20.78 18.53 4.50
N ASN A 71 -20.81 19.74 3.94
CA ASN A 71 -20.00 20.12 2.79
C ASN A 71 -18.59 20.61 3.19
N LEU A 72 -18.36 20.92 4.47
CA LEU A 72 -17.03 21.30 4.94
C LEU A 72 -16.04 20.13 4.75
N PRO A 73 -14.83 20.39 4.23
CA PRO A 73 -13.78 19.38 4.17
C PRO A 73 -13.49 18.87 5.59
N SER A 74 -13.33 17.54 5.74
CA SER A 74 -13.20 16.85 7.05
C SER A 74 -12.20 17.49 8.03
N ARG A 75 -11.21 18.24 7.54
CA ARG A 75 -10.20 18.95 8.34
C ARG A 75 -10.76 20.03 9.28
N LEU A 76 -11.99 20.53 9.05
CA LEU A 76 -12.61 21.56 9.91
C LEU A 76 -13.66 20.98 10.89
N ARG A 77 -13.95 19.67 10.83
CA ARG A 77 -14.98 19.04 11.68
C ARG A 77 -14.46 18.58 13.04
N GLU A 78 -13.14 18.48 13.20
CA GLU A 78 -12.47 17.89 14.39
C GLU A 78 -12.06 18.92 15.46
N GLY A 79 -12.69 20.11 15.46
CA GLY A 79 -12.33 21.22 16.36
C GLY A 79 -13.06 21.32 17.70
N SER A 80 -13.84 20.32 18.12
CA SER A 80 -14.53 20.33 19.42
C SER A 80 -14.34 18.99 20.13
N GLY A 81 -13.51 18.97 21.17
CA GLY A 81 -13.12 17.76 21.88
C GLY A 81 -14.18 17.17 22.80
N GLU A 82 -13.86 15.98 23.30
CA GLU A 82 -13.93 15.59 24.72
C GLU A 82 -13.39 14.15 24.83
N GLY A 83 -12.49 13.93 25.78
CA GLY A 83 -11.83 12.65 26.00
C GLY A 83 -12.82 11.56 26.40
N SER A 84 -12.62 10.36 25.87
CA SER A 84 -13.21 9.15 26.46
C SER A 84 -12.29 7.96 26.21
N ALA A 85 -12.18 7.17 27.27
CA ALA A 85 -11.22 6.10 27.57
C ALA A 85 -11.07 4.98 26.51
N PRO A 86 -9.98 4.19 26.57
CA PRO A 86 -9.66 3.18 25.55
C PRO A 86 -10.51 1.92 25.71
N ASN A 87 -10.58 1.14 24.62
CA ASN A 87 -11.15 -0.22 24.52
C ASN A 87 -12.68 -0.37 24.53
N THR A 88 -13.31 -0.16 23.36
CA THR A 88 -14.39 -1.00 22.75
C THR A 88 -14.94 -0.41 21.43
N ALA A 89 -14.16 0.39 20.69
CA ALA A 89 -14.68 1.18 19.56
C ALA A 89 -14.75 0.45 18.19
N ALA A 90 -14.34 -0.83 18.10
CA ALA A 90 -14.39 -1.55 16.82
C ALA A 90 -15.81 -1.97 16.41
N LEU A 91 -16.74 -2.14 17.36
CA LEU A 91 -18.09 -2.68 17.07
C LEU A 91 -19.18 -1.60 16.89
N ASN A 92 -18.97 -0.40 17.43
CA ASN A 92 -19.96 0.67 17.47
C ASN A 92 -19.53 1.91 16.65
N LYS A 93 -19.13 1.71 15.40
CA LYS A 93 -18.95 2.85 14.47
C LYS A 93 -20.34 3.43 14.15
N THR A 94 -20.74 4.49 14.87
CA THR A 94 -22.01 5.18 14.68
C THR A 94 -22.13 5.62 13.22
N PRO A 95 -23.24 5.32 12.55
CA PRO A 95 -23.37 5.59 11.13
C PRO A 95 -23.33 7.10 10.89
N THR A 96 -22.54 7.53 9.91
CA THR A 96 -22.34 8.94 9.60
C THR A 96 -23.21 9.33 8.43
N THR A 97 -23.96 10.42 8.56
CA THR A 97 -24.76 10.98 7.46
C THR A 97 -23.82 11.66 6.45
N THR A 98 -23.89 11.23 5.19
CA THR A 98 -23.07 11.73 4.06
C THR A 98 -23.99 12.13 2.90
N ARG A 99 -23.68 13.21 2.16
CA ARG A 99 -24.38 13.51 0.90
C ARG A 99 -23.76 12.70 -0.25
N THR A 100 -24.60 12.14 -1.11
CA THR A 100 -24.17 11.60 -2.40
C THR A 100 -23.89 12.72 -3.40
N ALA A 101 -23.20 12.41 -4.50
CA ALA A 101 -22.95 13.36 -5.59
C ALA A 101 -24.27 13.99 -6.13
N ASN A 102 -25.38 13.25 -6.06
CA ASN A 102 -26.71 13.70 -6.47
C ASN A 102 -27.44 14.48 -5.35
N GLY A 103 -26.73 14.90 -4.30
CA GLY A 103 -27.25 15.72 -3.21
C GLY A 103 -28.16 15.01 -2.20
N ARG A 104 -28.41 13.70 -2.32
CA ARG A 104 -29.26 12.94 -1.39
C ARG A 104 -28.47 12.60 -0.11
N LEU A 105 -29.08 12.77 1.05
CA LEU A 105 -28.49 12.36 2.33
C LEU A 105 -28.62 10.85 2.52
N GLN A 106 -27.48 10.18 2.69
CA GLN A 106 -27.39 8.75 3.00
C GLN A 106 -26.69 8.56 4.34
N LEU A 107 -27.32 7.77 5.20
CA LEU A 107 -26.70 7.28 6.41
C LEU A 107 -25.76 6.12 6.02
N ARG A 108 -24.44 6.36 6.03
CA ARG A 108 -23.46 5.35 5.64
C ARG A 108 -22.70 4.85 6.85
N ARG A 109 -22.56 3.53 6.94
CA ARG A 109 -21.59 2.92 7.85
C ARG A 109 -20.20 3.24 7.30
N PRO A 110 -19.25 3.73 8.13
CA PRO A 110 -17.88 3.88 7.66
C PRO A 110 -17.36 2.51 7.19
N PRO A 111 -16.59 2.47 6.09
CA PRO A 111 -16.07 1.22 5.59
C PRO A 111 -15.18 0.58 6.66
N ALA A 112 -15.24 -0.76 6.77
CA ALA A 112 -14.54 -1.51 7.80
C ALA A 112 -13.03 -1.19 7.84
N ASN A 113 -12.42 -1.04 6.66
CA ASN A 113 -11.00 -0.74 6.44
C ASN A 113 -10.66 0.76 6.40
N ARG A 114 -11.47 1.64 6.99
CA ARG A 114 -11.05 3.04 7.13
C ARG A 114 -9.95 3.14 8.18
N LEU A 115 -8.79 3.63 7.77
CA LEU A 115 -7.69 4.02 8.65
C LEU A 115 -8.22 5.05 9.67
N ASP A 116 -8.19 4.71 10.94
CA ASP A 116 -8.59 5.58 12.04
C ASP A 116 -7.36 6.08 12.82
N HIS A 117 -7.59 7.01 13.74
CA HIS A 117 -6.51 7.61 14.52
C HIS A 117 -5.78 6.59 15.40
N ALA A 118 -6.49 5.56 15.87
CA ALA A 118 -5.88 4.49 16.66
C ALA A 118 -4.87 3.69 15.81
N ALA A 119 -5.24 3.37 14.57
CA ALA A 119 -4.34 2.73 13.62
C ALA A 119 -3.14 3.62 13.24
N GLU A 120 -3.36 4.93 13.05
CA GLU A 120 -2.28 5.89 12.82
C GLU A 120 -1.29 5.94 13.98
N GLN A 121 -1.80 6.00 15.22
CA GLN A 121 -0.96 6.02 16.40
C GLN A 121 -0.19 4.72 16.60
N ALA A 122 -0.85 3.57 16.44
CA ALA A 122 -0.20 2.26 16.54
C ALA A 122 0.92 2.11 15.50
N PHE A 123 0.67 2.56 14.27
CA PHE A 123 1.67 2.59 13.22
C PHE A 123 2.86 3.48 13.56
N LEU A 124 2.62 4.73 13.99
CA LEU A 124 3.70 5.66 14.32
C LEU A 124 4.55 5.18 15.50
N THR A 125 3.90 4.57 16.51
CA THR A 125 4.58 4.00 17.68
C THR A 125 5.48 2.82 17.28
N ALA A 126 5.00 1.93 16.42
CA ALA A 126 5.81 0.83 15.90
C ALA A 126 6.94 1.32 14.98
N LEU A 127 6.69 2.39 14.22
CA LEU A 127 7.66 2.97 13.30
C LEU A 127 8.80 3.65 14.05
N SER A 128 8.51 4.37 15.13
CA SER A 128 9.53 4.97 16.01
C SER A 128 10.36 3.96 16.79
N ALA A 129 9.92 2.70 16.87
CA ALA A 129 10.71 1.65 17.53
C ALA A 129 11.56 0.84 16.55
N THR A 130 11.14 0.74 15.27
CA THR A 130 11.70 -0.28 14.35
C THR A 130 12.23 0.27 13.02
N ALA A 131 11.88 1.52 12.67
CA ALA A 131 12.09 2.11 11.34
C ALA A 131 11.58 1.28 10.14
N ASN A 132 10.84 0.19 10.39
CA ASN A 132 10.39 -0.74 9.34
C ASN A 132 8.91 -0.49 9.03
N ILE A 133 8.66 0.10 7.86
CA ILE A 133 7.31 0.48 7.42
C ILE A 133 6.38 -0.74 7.27
N ARG A 134 6.89 -1.87 6.74
CA ARG A 134 6.05 -3.07 6.52
C ARG A 134 5.66 -3.72 7.84
N LEU A 135 6.62 -3.81 8.77
CA LEU A 135 6.39 -4.34 10.12
C LEU A 135 5.44 -3.43 10.91
N SER A 136 5.64 -2.12 10.85
CA SER A 136 4.79 -1.14 11.54
C SER A 136 3.37 -1.14 11.01
N ALA A 137 3.20 -1.32 9.69
CA ALA A 137 1.87 -1.44 9.09
C ALA A 137 1.16 -2.73 9.52
N ALA A 138 1.89 -3.85 9.59
CA ALA A 138 1.38 -5.11 10.10
C ALA A 138 0.97 -4.99 11.58
N ALA A 139 1.75 -4.31 12.42
CA ALA A 139 1.43 -4.05 13.82
C ALA A 139 0.14 -3.22 13.99
N ALA A 140 -0.13 -2.30 13.05
CA ALA A 140 -1.37 -1.54 13.01
C ALA A 140 -2.56 -2.30 12.37
N GLY A 141 -2.32 -3.47 11.78
CA GLY A 141 -3.35 -4.28 11.10
C GLY A 141 -3.75 -3.79 9.71
N PHE A 142 -2.92 -3.00 9.03
CA PHE A 142 -3.20 -2.44 7.71
C PHE A 142 -2.09 -2.71 6.70
N SER A 143 -2.39 -2.57 5.41
CA SER A 143 -1.36 -2.62 4.37
C SER A 143 -0.48 -1.36 4.40
N HIS A 144 0.81 -1.51 4.13
CA HIS A 144 1.75 -0.38 4.04
C HIS A 144 1.30 0.68 3.01
N SER A 145 0.63 0.26 1.94
CA SER A 145 0.07 1.15 0.91
C SER A 145 -0.97 2.13 1.47
N ALA A 146 -1.74 1.73 2.49
CA ALA A 146 -2.73 2.61 3.13
C ALA A 146 -2.06 3.78 3.86
N PHE A 147 -0.93 3.55 4.52
CA PHE A 147 -0.17 4.60 5.19
C PHE A 147 0.54 5.53 4.20
N TYR A 148 1.02 5.03 3.06
CA TYR A 148 1.52 5.90 1.99
C TYR A 148 0.43 6.79 1.39
N ALA A 149 -0.78 6.25 1.17
CA ALA A 149 -1.92 7.04 0.74
C ALA A 149 -2.29 8.11 1.79
N ARG A 150 -2.27 7.75 3.09
CA ARG A 150 -2.49 8.68 4.20
C ARG A 150 -1.44 9.79 4.24
N ARG A 151 -0.16 9.45 4.06
CA ARG A 151 0.97 10.40 3.97
C ARG A 151 0.77 11.41 2.84
N LYS A 152 0.33 10.97 1.66
CA LYS A 152 0.03 11.87 0.54
C LYS A 152 -1.16 12.78 0.82
N ALA A 153 -2.18 12.28 1.52
CA ALA A 153 -3.41 13.02 1.79
C ALA A 153 -3.32 14.01 2.97
N SER A 154 -2.44 13.76 3.95
CA SER A 154 -2.33 14.53 5.18
C SER A 154 -0.88 15.00 5.42
N PRO A 155 -0.58 16.31 5.29
CA PRO A 155 0.76 16.83 5.54
C PRO A 155 1.17 16.72 7.03
N ALA A 156 0.20 16.78 7.94
CA ALA A 156 0.45 16.57 9.38
C ALA A 156 0.96 15.14 9.63
N PHE A 157 0.25 14.13 9.11
CA PHE A 157 0.66 12.74 9.23
C PHE A 157 2.03 12.49 8.56
N ALA A 158 2.31 13.15 7.43
CA ALA A 158 3.61 13.05 6.78
C ALA A 158 4.77 13.59 7.63
N ARG A 159 4.53 14.64 8.42
CA ARG A 159 5.51 15.15 9.38
C ARG A 159 5.71 14.18 10.53
N GLU A 160 4.64 13.70 11.15
CA GLU A 160 4.75 12.73 12.26
C GLU A 160 5.42 11.43 11.81
N MET A 161 5.10 10.93 10.61
CA MET A 161 5.74 9.75 10.04
C MET A 161 7.24 9.94 9.81
N ARG A 162 7.68 11.16 9.45
CA ARG A 162 9.10 11.47 9.30
C ARG A 162 9.82 11.53 10.65
N LEU A 163 9.22 12.17 11.66
CA LEU A 163 9.77 12.20 13.02
C LEU A 163 9.86 10.79 13.62
N ALA A 164 8.83 9.96 13.40
CA ALA A 164 8.86 8.56 13.83
C ALA A 164 9.96 7.77 13.11
N LEU A 165 10.18 7.99 11.81
CA LEU A 165 11.29 7.34 11.10
C LEU A 165 12.66 7.75 11.64
N GLU A 166 12.85 9.03 11.96
CA GLU A 166 14.08 9.55 12.56
C GLU A 166 14.35 8.91 13.92
N ALA A 167 13.37 8.91 14.82
CA ALA A 167 13.47 8.25 16.13
C ALA A 167 13.73 6.73 16.01
N GLY A 168 13.06 6.07 15.07
CA GLY A 168 13.27 4.64 14.82
C GLY A 168 14.66 4.34 14.27
N TYR A 169 15.20 5.24 13.44
CA TYR A 169 16.55 5.11 12.90
C TYR A 169 17.60 5.27 14.00
N GLU A 170 17.46 6.28 14.86
CA GLU A 170 18.31 6.46 16.05
C GLU A 170 18.29 5.21 16.94
N GLN A 171 17.13 4.56 17.11
CA GLN A 171 17.06 3.31 17.88
C GLN A 171 17.67 2.09 17.20
N VAL A 172 17.61 2.01 15.87
CA VAL A 172 18.32 0.95 15.15
C VAL A 172 19.82 1.17 15.21
N GLU A 173 20.30 2.42 15.12
CA GLU A 173 21.72 2.74 15.30
C GLU A 173 22.21 2.44 16.72
N SER A 174 21.43 2.83 17.75
CA SER A 174 21.76 2.53 19.14
C SER A 174 21.80 1.01 19.39
N ALA A 175 20.85 0.26 18.83
CA ALA A 175 20.81 -1.19 18.91
C ALA A 175 21.98 -1.85 18.16
N LEU A 176 22.40 -1.29 17.01
CA LEU A 176 23.57 -1.78 16.27
C LEU A 176 24.86 -1.57 17.08
N LEU A 177 25.04 -0.38 17.66
CA LEU A 177 26.18 -0.08 18.52
C LEU A 177 26.18 -0.97 19.76
N ALA A 178 25.04 -1.13 20.41
CA ALA A 178 24.88 -2.03 21.55
C ALA A 178 25.22 -3.47 21.17
N GLY A 179 24.77 -3.93 19.99
CA GLY A 179 25.06 -5.25 19.42
C GLY A 179 26.54 -5.48 19.06
N SER A 180 27.34 -4.43 18.96
CA SER A 180 28.78 -4.49 18.66
C SER A 180 29.68 -4.53 19.91
N LEU A 181 29.11 -4.34 21.11
CA LEU A 181 29.85 -4.36 22.36
C LEU A 181 30.32 -5.79 22.69
N PRO A 182 31.54 -5.97 23.23
CA PRO A 182 31.95 -7.24 23.82
C PRO A 182 30.97 -7.63 24.92
N GLY A 183 30.26 -8.74 24.72
CA GLY A 183 29.21 -9.24 25.63
C GLY A 183 27.77 -9.03 25.15
N ALA A 184 27.56 -8.29 24.06
CA ALA A 184 26.23 -8.16 23.43
C ALA A 184 25.67 -9.49 22.90
N HIS A 185 26.55 -10.48 22.72
CA HIS A 185 26.22 -11.84 22.31
C HIS A 185 26.21 -12.83 23.49
N ASP A 186 26.47 -12.40 24.73
CA ASP A 186 26.52 -13.29 25.90
C ASP A 186 25.14 -13.92 26.21
N HIS A 187 24.06 -13.34 25.66
CA HIS A 187 22.70 -13.85 25.76
C HIS A 187 22.18 -14.44 24.44
N ASP A 188 23.03 -14.59 23.43
CA ASP A 188 22.70 -15.26 22.16
C ASP A 188 22.82 -16.78 22.35
N GLU A 189 22.09 -17.32 23.35
CA GLU A 189 22.16 -18.71 23.83
C GLU A 189 21.94 -19.74 22.71
N TRP A 190 21.32 -19.34 21.60
CA TRP A 190 21.13 -20.18 20.42
C TRP A 190 22.43 -20.39 19.60
N ARG A 191 23.42 -19.50 19.72
CA ARG A 191 24.73 -19.66 19.05
C ARG A 191 25.75 -20.45 19.88
N HIS A 192 25.52 -20.60 21.18
CA HIS A 192 26.30 -21.49 22.04
C HIS A 192 25.72 -22.91 22.00
N ASN A 193 25.94 -23.59 20.87
CA ASN A 193 25.85 -25.05 20.80
C ASN A 193 27.11 -25.65 21.43
N ASP A 194 27.40 -25.35 22.69
CA ASP A 194 28.31 -26.24 23.43
C ASP A 194 27.61 -27.59 23.47
N PRO A 195 28.18 -28.62 22.81
CA PRO A 195 27.49 -29.89 22.72
C PRO A 195 27.29 -30.39 24.16
N PRO A 196 26.07 -30.84 24.52
CA PRO A 196 25.87 -31.44 25.82
C PRO A 196 26.90 -32.56 26.01
N PRO A 197 27.38 -32.79 27.24
CA PRO A 197 28.40 -33.80 27.50
C PRO A 197 27.93 -35.13 26.92
N ILE A 198 28.77 -35.71 26.06
CA ILE A 198 28.46 -36.97 25.38
C ILE A 198 28.18 -38.02 26.46
N PRO A 199 26.98 -38.65 26.48
CA PRO A 199 26.67 -39.68 27.44
C PRO A 199 27.72 -40.80 27.40
N PRO A 200 28.07 -41.42 28.54
CA PRO A 200 29.03 -42.51 28.55
C PRO A 200 28.52 -43.65 27.66
N MET A 201 29.30 -43.99 26.64
CA MET A 201 29.01 -45.04 25.70
C MET A 201 30.24 -45.91 25.46
N THR A 202 30.02 -47.17 25.13
CA THR A 202 31.09 -48.10 24.76
C THR A 202 31.70 -47.72 23.41
N ALA A 203 32.94 -48.14 23.15
CA ALA A 203 33.60 -47.92 21.86
C ALA A 203 32.77 -48.46 20.68
N ASN A 204 32.07 -49.58 20.84
CA ASN A 204 31.19 -50.15 19.82
C ASN A 204 29.98 -49.25 19.53
N GLN A 205 29.37 -48.65 20.55
CA GLN A 205 28.25 -47.71 20.37
C GLN A 205 28.71 -46.43 19.65
N ALA A 206 29.91 -45.93 19.99
CA ALA A 206 30.49 -44.78 19.30
C ALA A 206 30.77 -45.08 17.82
N LEU A 207 31.38 -46.24 17.52
CA LEU A 207 31.64 -46.67 16.14
C LEU A 207 30.35 -46.88 15.33
N GLN A 208 29.28 -47.42 15.95
CA GLN A 208 27.96 -47.54 15.31
C GLN A 208 27.35 -46.19 14.98
N LEU A 209 27.38 -45.22 15.91
CA LEU A 209 26.87 -43.86 15.67
C LEU A 209 27.65 -43.16 14.55
N LEU A 210 28.98 -43.26 14.56
CA LEU A 210 29.82 -42.72 13.49
C LEU A 210 29.49 -43.34 12.14
N HIS A 211 29.29 -44.66 12.08
CA HIS A 211 28.95 -45.35 10.85
C HIS A 211 27.57 -44.92 10.29
N LEU A 212 26.56 -44.78 11.16
CA LEU A 212 25.21 -44.36 10.77
C LEU A 212 25.19 -42.93 10.23
N HIS A 213 25.96 -42.02 10.83
CA HIS A 213 26.00 -40.61 10.46
C HIS A 213 27.10 -40.23 9.46
N ALA A 214 28.01 -41.14 9.13
CA ALA A 214 29.08 -40.90 8.15
C ALA A 214 28.53 -40.44 6.79
N LYS A 215 27.41 -41.02 6.35
CA LYS A 215 26.75 -40.60 5.11
C LYS A 215 26.16 -39.20 5.20
N THR A 216 25.43 -38.89 6.27
CA THR A 216 24.80 -37.56 6.43
C THR A 216 25.82 -36.43 6.57
N VAL A 217 26.97 -36.70 7.21
CA VAL A 217 28.00 -35.68 7.49
C VAL A 217 28.98 -35.49 6.32
N HIS A 218 29.45 -36.59 5.71
CA HIS A 218 30.49 -36.50 4.67
C HIS A 218 29.94 -36.48 3.24
N LEU A 219 28.77 -37.07 3.00
CA LEU A 219 28.12 -37.08 1.70
C LEU A 219 26.92 -36.16 1.82
N GLN A 220 27.13 -34.85 1.54
CA GLN A 220 26.08 -33.82 1.51
C GLN A 220 24.77 -34.43 1.03
N GLU A 221 23.85 -34.70 1.96
CA GLU A 221 22.75 -35.58 1.65
C GLU A 221 21.89 -34.88 0.59
N GLU A 222 21.82 -35.46 -0.62
CA GLU A 222 21.12 -34.81 -1.71
C GLU A 222 19.67 -34.56 -1.29
N PRO A 223 19.15 -33.33 -1.46
CA PRO A 223 17.76 -33.03 -1.17
C PRO A 223 16.82 -34.07 -1.81
N PRO A 224 15.71 -34.45 -1.15
CA PRO A 224 14.86 -35.55 -1.59
C PRO A 224 14.28 -35.38 -3.00
N HIS A 225 14.23 -34.15 -3.52
CA HIS A 225 13.79 -33.87 -4.89
C HIS A 225 14.85 -34.15 -5.97
N ILE A 226 16.13 -34.29 -5.60
CA ILE A 226 17.24 -34.62 -6.51
C ILE A 226 17.41 -36.14 -6.62
N LYS A 227 17.15 -36.87 -5.53
CA LYS A 227 17.23 -38.34 -5.47
C LYS A 227 16.38 -39.00 -6.56
N ARG A 228 16.88 -40.10 -7.12
CA ARG A 228 16.15 -40.94 -8.10
C ARG A 228 14.98 -41.65 -7.41
N ARG A 229 13.81 -41.64 -8.05
CA ARG A 229 12.60 -42.29 -7.50
C ARG A 229 12.67 -43.80 -7.73
N ARG A 230 12.03 -44.56 -6.86
CA ARG A 230 11.96 -46.03 -7.00
C ARG A 230 11.23 -46.39 -8.30
N GLY A 231 11.92 -47.12 -9.19
CA GLY A 231 11.38 -47.53 -10.50
C GLY A 231 11.58 -46.53 -11.65
N GLU A 232 12.16 -45.34 -11.39
CA GLU A 232 12.49 -44.36 -12.42
C GLU A 232 13.65 -44.86 -13.29
N SER A 233 13.57 -44.77 -14.62
CA SER A 233 14.71 -45.08 -15.51
C SER A 233 15.81 -44.02 -15.37
N SER A 234 17.04 -44.34 -15.75
CA SER A 234 18.16 -43.36 -15.67
C SER A 234 17.90 -42.14 -16.56
N GLU A 235 17.31 -42.35 -17.73
CA GLU A 235 16.99 -41.29 -18.69
C GLU A 235 15.89 -40.36 -18.16
N ALA A 236 14.84 -40.93 -17.55
CA ALA A 236 13.78 -40.14 -16.91
C ALA A 236 14.31 -39.30 -15.75
N HIS A 237 15.25 -39.84 -14.97
CA HIS A 237 15.92 -39.12 -13.88
C HIS A 237 16.74 -37.93 -14.40
N SER A 238 17.57 -38.15 -15.43
CA SER A 238 18.36 -37.08 -16.07
C SER A 238 17.48 -35.99 -16.67
N TYR A 239 16.42 -36.36 -17.39
CA TYR A 239 15.48 -35.41 -17.99
C TYR A 239 14.76 -34.56 -16.93
N ARG A 240 14.36 -35.17 -15.81
CA ARG A 240 13.73 -34.44 -14.71
C ARG A 240 14.68 -33.43 -14.07
N LEU A 241 15.95 -33.81 -13.87
CA LEU A 241 16.95 -32.91 -13.32
C LEU A 241 17.27 -31.76 -14.27
N SER A 242 17.42 -32.02 -15.57
CA SER A 242 17.64 -30.95 -16.56
C SER A 242 16.45 -30.00 -16.63
N ALA A 243 15.22 -30.51 -16.67
CA ALA A 243 14.01 -29.69 -16.65
C ALA A 243 13.91 -28.82 -15.38
N MET A 244 14.27 -29.38 -14.21
CA MET A 244 14.30 -28.62 -12.95
C MET A 244 15.35 -27.49 -12.99
N TYR A 245 16.53 -27.77 -13.58
CA TYR A 245 17.60 -26.79 -13.71
C TYR A 245 17.24 -25.68 -14.71
N GLU A 246 16.66 -26.02 -15.85
CA GLU A 246 16.15 -25.06 -16.83
C GLU A 246 15.06 -24.17 -16.23
N ALA A 247 14.11 -24.75 -15.48
CA ALA A 247 13.09 -23.99 -14.77
C ALA A 247 13.66 -23.07 -13.67
N ARG A 248 14.80 -23.42 -13.09
CA ARG A 248 15.54 -22.53 -12.17
C ARG A 248 16.15 -21.37 -12.94
N GLN A 249 16.90 -21.66 -14.01
CA GLN A 249 17.50 -20.62 -14.85
C GLN A 249 16.47 -19.66 -15.45
N ALA A 250 15.30 -20.16 -15.86
CA ALA A 250 14.21 -19.33 -16.37
C ALA A 250 13.72 -18.33 -15.31
N ARG A 251 13.48 -18.80 -14.08
CA ARG A 251 13.10 -17.92 -12.96
C ARG A 251 14.17 -16.90 -12.61
N ASP A 252 15.45 -17.31 -12.66
CA ASP A 252 16.57 -16.41 -12.39
C ASP A 252 16.70 -15.33 -13.48
N ARG A 253 16.46 -15.69 -14.76
CA ARG A 253 16.37 -14.73 -15.87
C ARG A 253 15.19 -13.79 -15.72
N GLU A 254 13.99 -14.30 -15.43
CA GLU A 254 12.80 -13.47 -15.19
C GLU A 254 13.02 -12.49 -14.03
N ALA A 255 13.65 -12.95 -12.94
CA ALA A 255 13.99 -12.11 -11.80
C ALA A 255 15.01 -11.02 -12.18
N PHE A 256 16.00 -11.37 -13.00
CA PHE A 256 16.96 -10.41 -13.55
C PHE A 256 16.28 -9.38 -14.46
N ASP A 257 15.43 -9.82 -15.38
CA ASP A 257 14.70 -8.95 -16.32
C ASP A 257 13.76 -7.99 -15.58
N LEU A 258 13.06 -8.47 -14.55
CA LEU A 258 12.24 -7.62 -13.68
C LEU A 258 13.09 -6.59 -12.91
N ALA A 259 14.27 -7.00 -12.43
CA ALA A 259 15.19 -6.10 -11.74
C ALA A 259 15.75 -5.01 -12.68
N GLU A 260 16.12 -5.38 -13.90
CA GLU A 260 16.62 -4.46 -14.93
C GLU A 260 15.51 -3.53 -15.44
N ALA A 261 14.28 -4.02 -15.64
CA ALA A 261 13.13 -3.19 -15.98
C ALA A 261 12.85 -2.14 -14.89
N ALA A 262 12.87 -2.56 -13.61
CA ALA A 262 12.69 -1.65 -12.49
C ALA A 262 13.83 -0.61 -12.39
N ARG A 263 15.07 -0.96 -12.76
CA ARG A 263 16.21 -0.02 -12.87
C ARG A 263 16.01 1.00 -13.98
N ASN A 264 15.61 0.54 -15.17
CA ASN A 264 15.29 1.40 -16.31
C ASN A 264 14.17 2.39 -15.97
N GLU A 265 13.12 1.97 -15.26
CA GLU A 265 12.04 2.86 -14.80
C GLU A 265 12.54 3.97 -13.86
N ARG A 266 13.60 3.71 -13.08
CA ARG A 266 14.24 4.71 -12.21
C ARG A 266 15.23 5.62 -12.96
N GLY A 267 15.51 5.34 -14.24
CA GLY A 267 16.53 6.05 -15.01
C GLY A 267 17.96 5.73 -14.60
N GLU A 268 18.17 4.61 -13.89
CA GLU A 268 19.49 4.13 -13.52
C GLU A 268 20.16 3.41 -14.70
N PRO A 269 21.50 3.42 -14.79
CA PRO A 269 22.21 2.59 -15.75
C PRO A 269 21.88 1.10 -15.57
N THR A 270 21.45 0.44 -16.65
CA THR A 270 21.27 -1.02 -16.69
C THR A 270 22.49 -1.70 -17.28
N LEU A 271 22.63 -3.01 -17.07
CA LEU A 271 23.74 -3.77 -17.65
C LEU A 271 23.66 -3.77 -19.18
N THR A 272 22.42 -3.72 -19.71
CA THR A 272 22.12 -3.64 -21.15
C THR A 272 22.10 -2.22 -21.70
N ASN A 273 21.91 -1.21 -20.85
CA ASN A 273 22.03 0.21 -21.20
C ASN A 273 22.85 0.98 -20.14
N PRO A 274 24.19 0.83 -20.15
CA PRO A 274 25.06 1.39 -19.13
C PRO A 274 25.21 2.92 -19.20
N TYR A 275 24.70 3.55 -20.26
CA TYR A 275 24.73 5.00 -20.46
C TYR A 275 23.35 5.50 -20.88
N PRO A 276 22.38 5.62 -19.94
CA PRO A 276 21.07 6.18 -20.26
C PRO A 276 21.26 7.64 -20.70
N ILE A 277 21.15 7.90 -22.00
CA ILE A 277 21.39 9.23 -22.57
C ILE A 277 20.34 10.19 -21.99
N PRO A 278 20.73 11.25 -21.25
CA PRO A 278 19.79 12.13 -20.54
C PRO A 278 18.87 12.95 -21.47
N ASN A 279 19.14 12.94 -22.78
CA ASN A 279 18.25 13.43 -23.82
C ASN A 279 18.29 12.42 -24.97
N PRO A 280 17.23 11.61 -25.21
CA PRO A 280 17.20 10.79 -26.40
C PRO A 280 17.35 11.72 -27.60
N ILE A 281 18.42 11.53 -28.38
CA ILE A 281 18.60 12.25 -29.63
C ILE A 281 17.35 11.92 -30.45
N ARG A 282 16.41 12.87 -30.55
CA ARG A 282 15.28 12.74 -31.46
C ARG A 282 15.88 12.77 -32.85
N LEU A 283 16.10 11.59 -33.39
CA LEU A 283 16.40 11.46 -34.80
C LEU A 283 15.28 12.19 -35.55
N PRO A 284 15.63 13.04 -36.53
CA PRO A 284 14.63 13.71 -37.34
C PRO A 284 13.73 12.65 -37.98
N ALA A 285 12.47 13.00 -38.21
CA ALA A 285 11.55 12.08 -38.87
C ALA A 285 12.13 11.67 -40.23
N LEU A 286 11.86 10.44 -40.69
CA LEU A 286 12.57 9.84 -41.84
C LEU A 286 12.44 10.69 -43.12
N ASP A 287 11.34 11.44 -43.24
CA ASP A 287 11.03 12.42 -44.28
C ASP A 287 11.87 13.70 -44.21
N GLN A 288 12.42 14.04 -43.03
CA GLN A 288 13.33 15.15 -42.80
C GLN A 288 14.81 14.78 -43.06
N VAL A 289 15.13 13.49 -43.17
CA VAL A 289 16.46 13.02 -43.58
C VAL A 289 16.59 13.19 -45.10
N THR A 290 16.88 14.41 -45.52
CA THR A 290 17.22 14.71 -46.92
C THR A 290 18.74 14.63 -47.10
N GLY A 291 19.21 13.98 -48.17
CA GLY A 291 20.65 13.86 -48.47
C GLY A 291 21.24 12.44 -48.44
N TRP A 292 20.46 11.41 -48.09
CA TRP A 292 20.79 10.06 -48.55
C TRP A 292 20.63 10.05 -50.07
N SER A 293 21.72 9.72 -50.76
CA SER A 293 21.94 9.90 -52.20
C SER A 293 20.64 9.82 -53.01
N LYS A 294 20.17 10.96 -53.55
CA LYS A 294 19.35 10.92 -54.75
C LYS A 294 20.22 10.20 -55.78
N ALA A 295 19.87 8.95 -56.10
CA ALA A 295 20.46 8.27 -57.24
C ALA A 295 20.24 9.21 -58.42
N ASP A 296 21.34 9.70 -58.99
CA ASP A 296 21.31 10.59 -60.13
C ASP A 296 20.55 9.86 -61.25
N PRO A 297 19.39 10.36 -61.70
CA PRO A 297 18.54 9.65 -62.66
C PRO A 297 19.22 9.48 -64.03
N THR A 298 20.33 10.19 -64.27
CA THR A 298 21.14 10.05 -65.48
C THR A 298 22.25 9.00 -65.36
N LYS A 299 22.52 8.49 -64.15
CA LYS A 299 23.49 7.42 -63.94
C LYS A 299 22.85 6.09 -64.30
N VAL A 300 23.36 5.47 -65.37
CA VAL A 300 22.97 4.12 -65.77
C VAL A 300 23.19 3.16 -64.58
N PRO A 301 22.17 2.37 -64.17
CA PRO A 301 22.31 1.37 -63.12
C PRO A 301 23.46 0.41 -63.47
N TYR A 302 24.40 0.25 -62.54
CA TYR A 302 25.54 -0.64 -62.71
C TYR A 302 25.07 -2.11 -62.74
N ASP A 303 25.75 -2.89 -63.58
CA ASP A 303 25.51 -4.32 -63.88
C ASP A 303 25.07 -5.13 -62.65
N SER A 304 23.88 -5.75 -62.73
CA SER A 304 23.25 -6.48 -61.62
C SER A 304 23.98 -7.79 -61.24
N SER A 305 24.97 -8.20 -62.02
CA SER A 305 25.70 -9.45 -61.80
C SER A 305 26.89 -9.33 -60.84
N VAL A 306 27.24 -8.12 -60.35
CA VAL A 306 28.45 -7.90 -59.56
C VAL A 306 28.18 -7.10 -58.29
N ALA A 307 28.33 -7.73 -57.12
CA ALA A 307 28.11 -7.07 -55.82
C ALA A 307 29.22 -6.05 -55.49
N LEU A 308 28.82 -4.84 -55.09
CA LEU A 308 29.69 -3.80 -54.54
C LEU A 308 29.67 -3.85 -53.01
N PHE A 309 30.85 -3.94 -52.38
CA PHE A 309 31.01 -3.73 -50.94
C PHE A 309 31.79 -2.43 -50.72
N GLY A 310 31.15 -1.42 -50.13
CA GLY A 310 31.83 -0.19 -49.68
C GLY A 310 32.50 0.66 -50.78
N GLY A 311 32.13 0.52 -52.05
CA GLY A 311 32.65 1.37 -53.14
C GLY A 311 34.04 1.03 -53.66
N TRP A 312 34.67 -0.06 -53.21
CA TRP A 312 35.96 -0.54 -53.71
C TRP A 312 35.80 -1.84 -54.49
N ARG A 313 36.55 -2.01 -55.59
CA ARG A 313 36.55 -3.26 -56.37
C ARG A 313 37.56 -4.23 -55.77
N LEU A 314 37.16 -5.49 -55.57
CA LEU A 314 38.06 -6.54 -55.07
C LEU A 314 39.32 -6.74 -55.94
N LYS A 315 39.23 -6.41 -57.24
CA LYS A 315 40.33 -6.50 -58.21
C LYS A 315 41.38 -5.39 -58.05
N ASP A 316 41.03 -4.30 -57.36
CA ASP A 316 41.91 -3.17 -57.09
C ASP A 316 42.64 -3.32 -55.74
N TRP A 317 42.40 -4.42 -55.03
CA TRP A 317 43.12 -4.78 -53.81
C TRP A 317 44.51 -5.32 -54.18
N LYS A 318 45.49 -4.43 -54.32
CA LYS A 318 46.91 -4.84 -54.37
C LYS A 318 47.33 -5.35 -53.01
N GLY A 319 47.20 -6.65 -52.78
CA GLY A 319 47.57 -7.30 -51.53
C GLY A 319 47.21 -8.78 -51.42
N ALA A 320 47.21 -9.50 -52.55
CA ALA A 320 47.16 -10.96 -52.61
C ALA A 320 48.18 -11.45 -53.64
#